data_AF-A0A2T0ZXD1-F1
#
_entry.id   AF-A0A2T0ZXD1-F1
#
_cell.length_a   1.000
_cell.length_b   1.000
_cell.length_c   1.000
_cell.angle_alpha   90.00
_cell.angle_beta   90.00
_cell.angle_gamma   90.00
#
_symmetry.space_group_name_H-M   'P 1'
#
loop_
_entity.id
_entity.type
_entity.pdbx_description
1 polymer ?
#
loop_
_entity_poly.entity_id
_entity_poly.type
_entity_poly.pdbx_seq_one_letter_code
_entity_poly.pdbx_strand_id
1 'polypeptide(L)'
;MTHEPHEPAPEPVSVETTLITSASRSIELALTAWSADDTWLVGVLAPTAVEHLGKVALWRRNPALLVKLTSNMELSLFILTTRATLADPRVRTIGLDEVLQRLDRCVDDFGLTKDEAGLITNARNGSVHVGLPSDSTKVGLFPSDLTDTDPRAYPETVRWAEAAWLEGLSGVTYMCRHYNSSKAFCLFGDRLSRGALQALPGHASTRVFALPSDAEWLASLALAMRVVIRP
;
A
#
# COMPACT_ATOMS: atom_id res chain seq x y z
N MET A 1 2.99 51.24 -14.05
CA MET A 1 3.60 49.93 -13.76
C MET A 1 2.61 49.15 -12.92
N THR A 2 1.86 48.27 -13.56
CA THR A 2 0.92 47.35 -12.92
C THR A 2 1.73 46.23 -12.26
N HIS A 3 1.69 46.16 -10.93
CA HIS A 3 2.23 45.03 -10.19
C HIS A 3 1.35 43.82 -10.50
N GLU A 4 1.87 42.84 -11.24
CA GLU A 4 1.21 41.54 -11.30
C GLU A 4 1.23 40.91 -9.90
N PRO A 5 0.10 40.36 -9.43
CA PRO A 5 0.05 39.66 -8.17
C PRO A 5 0.91 38.40 -8.29
N HIS A 6 1.93 38.33 -7.43
CA HIS A 6 2.79 37.16 -7.30
C HIS A 6 1.91 35.99 -6.85
N GLU A 7 1.68 35.02 -7.75
CA GLU A 7 1.00 33.78 -7.41
C GLU A 7 1.80 33.08 -6.30
N PRO A 8 1.17 32.70 -5.17
CA PRO A 8 1.88 32.06 -4.07
C PRO A 8 2.44 30.72 -4.55
N ALA A 9 3.69 30.43 -4.20
CA ALA A 9 4.32 29.16 -4.52
C ALA A 9 3.46 28.01 -3.95
N PRO A 10 3.30 26.89 -4.67
CA PRO A 10 2.52 25.76 -4.20
C PRO A 10 3.07 25.26 -2.86
N GLU A 11 2.18 24.96 -1.91
CA GLU A 11 2.59 24.46 -0.60
C GLU A 11 3.40 23.16 -0.77
N PRO A 12 4.48 22.98 0.00
CA PRO A 12 5.29 21.78 -0.07
C PRO A 12 4.45 20.56 0.32
N VAL A 13 4.44 19.54 -0.55
CA VAL A 13 3.78 18.26 -0.29
C VAL A 13 4.34 17.67 1.01
N SER A 14 3.45 17.23 1.90
CA SER A 14 3.87 16.69 3.19
C SER A 14 4.73 15.42 3.01
N VAL A 15 5.65 15.19 3.95
CA VAL A 15 6.47 13.96 3.99
C VAL A 15 5.60 12.71 4.03
N GLU A 16 4.52 12.77 4.80
CA GLU A 16 3.54 11.69 4.91
C GLU A 16 2.90 11.38 3.57
N THR A 17 2.39 12.39 2.86
CA THR A 17 1.79 12.21 1.52
C THR A 17 2.79 11.62 0.54
N THR A 18 4.05 12.03 0.61
CA THR A 18 5.13 11.51 -0.25
C THR A 18 5.37 10.02 0.02
N LEU A 19 5.47 9.63 1.29
CA LEU A 19 5.69 8.23 1.68
C LEU A 19 4.48 7.35 1.36
N ILE A 20 3.25 7.82 1.61
CA ILE A 20 2.01 7.11 1.27
C ILE A 20 1.94 6.89 -0.25
N THR A 21 2.18 7.94 -1.05
CA THR A 21 2.17 7.84 -2.51
C THR A 21 3.21 6.83 -3.01
N SER A 22 4.41 6.86 -2.40
CA SER A 22 5.48 5.91 -2.71
C SER A 22 5.09 4.47 -2.36
N ALA A 23 4.51 4.25 -1.17
CA ALA A 23 4.02 2.94 -0.73
C ALA A 23 2.93 2.39 -1.66
N SER A 24 1.93 3.22 -1.98
CA SER A 24 0.83 2.87 -2.89
C SER A 24 1.35 2.47 -4.27
N ARG A 25 2.28 3.25 -4.83
CA ARG A 25 2.90 2.90 -6.12
C ARG A 25 3.68 1.60 -6.04
N SER A 26 4.45 1.38 -4.97
CA SER A 26 5.21 0.15 -4.79
C SER A 26 4.30 -1.08 -4.68
N ILE A 27 3.22 -1.02 -3.89
CA ILE A 27 2.30 -2.16 -3.76
C ILE A 27 1.52 -2.40 -5.05
N GLU A 28 1.13 -1.34 -5.77
CA GLU A 28 0.45 -1.47 -7.07
C GLU A 28 1.31 -2.21 -8.08
N LEU A 29 2.60 -1.87 -8.16
CA LEU A 29 3.57 -2.52 -9.02
C LEU A 29 3.89 -3.95 -8.54
N ALA A 30 3.94 -4.18 -7.23
CA ALA A 30 4.13 -5.52 -6.67
C ALA A 30 2.97 -6.45 -7.07
N LEU A 31 1.73 -5.97 -7.00
CA LEU A 31 0.54 -6.72 -7.42
C LEU A 31 0.54 -7.01 -8.93
N THR A 32 0.97 -6.05 -9.75
CA THR A 32 1.16 -6.27 -11.19
C THR A 32 2.23 -7.33 -11.46
N ALA A 33 3.38 -7.24 -10.79
CA ALA A 33 4.46 -8.21 -10.89
C ALA A 33 4.01 -9.61 -10.46
N TRP A 34 3.23 -9.69 -9.37
CA TRP A 34 2.63 -10.94 -8.91
C TRP A 34 1.71 -11.57 -9.95
N SER A 35 0.85 -10.77 -10.60
CA SER A 35 -0.02 -11.28 -11.67
C SER A 35 0.72 -11.76 -12.91
N ALA A 36 1.99 -11.36 -13.07
CA ALA A 36 2.87 -11.76 -14.16
C ALA A 36 3.88 -12.85 -13.74
N ASP A 37 3.71 -13.45 -12.55
CA ASP A 37 4.62 -14.42 -11.94
C ASP A 37 6.08 -13.92 -11.78
N ASP A 38 6.30 -12.60 -11.74
CA ASP A 38 7.61 -11.99 -11.49
C ASP A 38 7.89 -11.90 -9.98
N THR A 39 8.22 -13.05 -9.41
CA THR A 39 8.50 -13.23 -7.97
C THR A 39 9.67 -12.38 -7.47
N TRP A 40 10.66 -12.12 -8.33
CA TRP A 40 11.79 -11.27 -7.98
C TRP A 40 11.33 -9.83 -7.74
N LEU A 41 10.55 -9.27 -8.67
CA LEU A 41 10.07 -7.89 -8.58
C LEU A 41 9.09 -7.72 -7.42
N VAL A 42 8.27 -8.74 -7.12
CA VAL A 42 7.42 -8.78 -5.92
C VAL A 42 8.26 -8.69 -4.64
N GLY A 43 9.32 -9.51 -4.54
CA GLY A 43 10.24 -9.54 -3.40
C GLY A 43 10.97 -8.22 -3.16
N VAL A 44 11.09 -7.35 -4.17
CA VAL A 44 11.63 -6.00 -4.01
C VAL A 44 10.53 -5.00 -3.62
N LEU A 45 9.41 -5.01 -4.34
CA LEU A 45 8.42 -3.95 -4.28
C LEU A 45 7.49 -4.05 -3.05
N ALA A 46 7.02 -5.25 -2.70
CA ALA A 46 6.13 -5.41 -1.55
C ALA A 46 6.82 -5.01 -0.23
N PRO A 47 8.06 -5.48 0.06
CA PRO A 47 8.79 -5.01 1.24
C PRO A 47 9.12 -3.51 1.21
N THR A 48 9.31 -2.93 0.03
CA THR A 48 9.51 -1.48 -0.11
C THR A 48 8.23 -0.71 0.26
N ALA A 49 7.05 -1.20 -0.13
CA ALA A 49 5.79 -0.62 0.29
C ALA A 49 5.61 -0.68 1.83
N VAL A 50 5.93 -1.83 2.44
CA VAL A 50 5.93 -2.00 3.90
C VAL A 50 6.90 -1.03 4.58
N GLU A 51 8.11 -0.87 4.06
CA GLU A 51 9.08 0.09 4.59
C GLU A 51 8.51 1.52 4.58
N HIS A 52 7.92 1.96 3.47
CA HIS A 52 7.36 3.30 3.36
C HIS A 52 6.15 3.52 4.27
N LEU A 53 5.23 2.56 4.39
CA LEU A 53 4.11 2.65 5.34
C LEU A 53 4.59 2.68 6.78
N GLY A 54 5.56 1.84 7.13
CA GLY A 54 6.15 1.84 8.46
C GLY A 54 6.83 3.16 8.79
N LYS A 55 7.50 3.79 7.81
CA LYS A 55 8.03 5.15 7.95
C LYS A 55 6.93 6.18 8.18
N VAL A 56 5.75 6.05 7.57
CA VAL A 56 4.60 6.93 7.85
C VAL A 56 4.17 6.80 9.31
N ALA A 57 3.98 5.59 9.81
CA ALA A 57 3.58 5.35 11.20
C ALA A 57 4.60 5.93 12.20
N LEU A 58 5.91 5.70 11.95
CA LEU A 58 6.98 6.27 12.77
C LEU A 58 7.06 7.79 12.66
N TRP A 59 6.86 8.35 11.46
CA TRP A 59 6.84 9.79 11.23
C TRP A 59 5.76 10.50 12.04
N ARG A 60 4.53 9.97 12.00
CA ARG A 60 3.38 10.48 12.75
C ARG A 60 3.63 10.49 14.26
N ARG A 61 4.41 9.54 14.77
CA ARG A 61 4.82 9.49 16.18
C ARG A 61 5.92 10.51 16.46
N ASN A 62 7.02 10.46 15.71
CA ASN A 62 8.13 11.40 15.83
C ASN A 62 9.09 11.26 14.62
N PRO A 63 9.36 12.34 13.85
CA PRO A 63 10.31 12.33 12.74
C PRO A 63 11.70 11.74 13.04
N ALA A 64 12.20 11.90 14.28
CA ALA A 64 13.49 11.35 14.70
C ALA A 64 13.55 9.81 14.63
N LEU A 65 12.39 9.15 14.68
CA LEU A 65 12.26 7.70 14.53
C LEU A 65 12.57 7.21 13.11
N LEU A 66 12.84 8.09 12.14
CA LEU A 66 13.31 7.68 10.81
C LEU A 66 14.82 7.62 10.66
N VAL A 67 15.59 7.89 11.72
CA VAL A 67 17.07 7.95 11.67
C VAL A 67 17.69 6.99 12.69
N LYS A 68 18.78 6.31 12.31
CA LYS A 68 19.60 5.54 13.27
C LYS A 68 20.32 6.50 14.21
N LEU A 69 20.30 6.23 15.51
CA LEU A 69 20.97 7.05 16.53
C LEU A 69 22.46 6.69 16.61
N THR A 70 23.18 6.96 15.52
CA THR A 70 24.62 6.74 15.38
C THR A 70 25.32 8.05 15.02
N SER A 71 26.60 8.19 15.35
CA SER A 71 27.35 9.44 15.15
C SER A 71 27.39 9.90 13.69
N ASN A 72 27.41 8.97 12.73
CA ASN A 72 27.37 9.28 11.30
C ASN A 72 25.99 9.74 10.78
N MET A 73 24.97 9.78 11.63
CA MET A 73 23.59 10.13 11.25
C MET A 73 23.08 11.41 11.94
N GLU A 74 23.95 12.10 12.70
CA GLU A 74 23.62 13.31 13.45
C GLU A 74 23.03 14.42 12.56
N LEU A 75 23.56 14.60 11.35
CA LEU A 75 23.01 15.56 10.39
C LEU A 75 21.58 15.22 9.97
N SER A 76 21.28 13.93 9.75
CA SER A 76 19.91 13.51 9.40
C SER A 76 18.97 13.75 10.58
N LEU A 77 19.40 13.41 11.79
CA LEU A 77 18.64 13.68 13.01
C LEU A 77 18.34 15.17 13.16
N PHE A 78 19.36 16.03 13.02
CA PHE A 78 19.22 17.48 13.09
C PHE A 78 18.23 18.02 12.06
N ILE A 79 18.34 17.58 10.80
CA ILE A 79 17.42 18.02 9.73
C ILE A 79 15.98 17.59 10.04
N LEU A 80 15.77 16.34 10.47
CA LEU A 80 14.43 15.82 10.75
C LEU A 80 13.78 16.49 11.96
N THR A 81 14.52 16.79 13.01
CA THR A 81 13.97 17.42 14.22
C THR A 81 13.77 18.93 14.07
N THR A 82 14.50 19.60 13.19
CA THR A 82 14.40 21.06 12.99
C THR A 82 13.52 21.48 11.81
N ARG A 83 13.47 20.67 10.75
CA ARG A 83 12.76 21.00 9.50
C ARG A 83 11.67 20.01 9.13
N ALA A 84 11.64 18.82 9.75
CA ALA A 84 10.68 17.76 9.45
C ALA A 84 10.51 17.52 7.92
N THR A 85 11.63 17.37 7.20
CA THR A 85 11.62 17.14 5.74
C THR A 85 12.51 15.98 5.30
N LEU A 86 12.04 15.21 4.32
CA LEU A 86 12.83 14.19 3.61
C LEU A 86 13.39 14.67 2.27
N ALA A 87 13.10 15.91 1.87
CA ALA A 87 13.53 16.44 0.57
C ALA A 87 15.05 16.77 0.51
N ASP A 88 15.72 16.85 1.66
CA ASP A 88 17.16 17.09 1.70
C ASP A 88 17.92 15.80 1.32
N PRO A 89 18.72 15.80 0.24
CA PRO A 89 19.41 14.60 -0.27
C PRO A 89 20.46 14.03 0.70
N ARG A 90 20.83 14.79 1.74
CA ARG A 90 21.75 14.35 2.80
C ARG A 90 21.02 13.59 3.90
N VAL A 91 19.69 13.67 3.96
CA VAL A 91 18.91 12.87 4.90
C VAL A 91 19.04 11.40 4.49
N ARG A 92 19.52 10.61 5.44
CA ARG A 92 19.56 9.16 5.36
C ARG A 92 18.53 8.65 6.35
N THR A 93 17.68 7.74 5.88
CA THR A 93 16.64 7.14 6.71
C THR A 93 16.95 5.70 7.01
N ILE A 94 16.26 5.15 8.01
CA ILE A 94 16.28 3.74 8.35
C ILE A 94 15.73 2.88 7.18
N GLY A 95 16.20 1.65 7.07
CA GLY A 95 15.64 0.66 6.14
C GLY A 95 14.60 -0.22 6.82
N LEU A 96 13.99 -1.11 6.04
CA LEU A 96 12.91 -2.02 6.44
C LEU A 96 13.12 -2.75 7.78
N ASP A 97 14.27 -3.40 7.98
CA ASP A 97 14.58 -4.12 9.22
C ASP A 97 14.40 -3.24 10.47
N GLU A 98 15.02 -2.06 10.42
CA GLU A 98 14.96 -1.09 11.51
C GLU A 98 13.56 -0.44 11.63
N VAL A 99 12.83 -0.30 10.52
CA VAL A 99 11.41 0.12 10.55
C VAL A 99 10.58 -0.89 11.32
N LEU A 100 10.65 -2.18 10.98
CA LEU A 100 9.89 -3.23 11.65
C LEU A 100 10.24 -3.35 13.12
N GLN A 101 11.54 -3.29 13.47
CA GLN A 101 11.99 -3.30 14.87
C GLN A 101 11.48 -2.11 15.69
N ARG A 102 11.30 -0.94 15.06
CA ARG A 102 10.75 0.23 15.76
C ARG A 102 9.24 0.15 15.88
N LEU A 103 8.54 -0.35 14.87
CA LEU A 103 7.09 -0.56 14.94
C LEU A 103 6.72 -1.53 16.05
N ASP A 104 7.45 -2.65 16.18
CA ASP A 104 7.27 -3.61 17.29
C ASP A 104 7.39 -2.97 18.69
N ARG A 105 8.15 -1.88 18.82
CA ARG A 105 8.32 -1.14 20.09
C ARG A 105 7.38 0.06 20.24
N CYS A 106 6.83 0.56 19.15
CA CYS A 106 6.10 1.84 19.12
C CYS A 106 4.62 1.69 18.80
N VAL A 107 4.20 0.56 18.23
CA VAL A 107 2.81 0.28 17.86
C VAL A 107 2.35 -0.90 18.72
N ASP A 108 1.31 -0.67 19.50
CA ASP A 108 0.67 -1.73 20.27
C ASP A 108 0.03 -2.73 19.30
N ASP A 109 0.32 -4.03 19.48
CA ASP A 109 -0.21 -5.11 18.65
C ASP A 109 0.09 -4.97 17.14
N PHE A 110 1.37 -4.78 16.78
CA PHE A 110 1.83 -4.72 15.38
C PHE A 110 1.50 -5.99 14.58
N GLY A 111 1.21 -7.11 15.25
CA GLY A 111 0.67 -8.33 14.63
C GLY A 111 1.66 -9.16 13.81
N LEU A 112 2.93 -8.76 13.74
CA LEU A 112 4.00 -9.51 13.08
C LEU A 112 4.93 -10.15 14.10
N THR A 113 5.18 -11.44 13.95
CA THR A 113 6.21 -12.16 14.70
C THR A 113 7.60 -11.77 14.21
N LYS A 114 8.63 -12.03 15.04
CA LYS A 114 10.03 -11.78 14.66
C LYS A 114 10.46 -12.58 13.42
N ASP A 115 9.94 -13.79 13.28
CA ASP A 115 10.26 -14.64 12.14
C ASP A 115 9.65 -14.07 10.86
N GLU A 116 8.39 -13.65 10.88
CA GLU A 116 7.74 -12.98 9.74
C GLU A 116 8.45 -11.68 9.35
N ALA A 117 8.84 -10.85 10.33
CA ALA A 117 9.61 -9.64 10.06
C ALA A 117 10.98 -9.93 9.41
N GLY A 118 11.66 -10.98 9.88
CA GLY A 118 12.92 -11.46 9.30
C GLY A 118 12.76 -11.97 7.88
N LEU A 119 11.68 -12.70 7.60
CA LEU A 119 11.33 -13.22 6.29
C LEU A 119 11.15 -12.09 5.26
N ILE A 120 10.36 -11.06 5.59
CA ILE A 120 10.12 -9.90 4.70
C ILE A 120 11.45 -9.17 4.40
N THR A 121 12.26 -8.96 5.43
CA THR A 121 13.58 -8.29 5.30
C THR A 121 14.54 -9.09 4.42
N ASN A 122 14.60 -10.41 4.63
CA ASN A 122 15.48 -11.30 3.88
C ASN A 122 15.04 -11.43 2.41
N ALA A 123 13.72 -11.44 2.12
CA ALA A 123 13.23 -11.42 0.75
C ALA A 123 13.77 -10.21 -0.01
N ARG A 124 13.62 -9.02 0.58
CA ARG A 124 14.07 -7.78 -0.03
C ARG A 124 15.57 -7.79 -0.24
N ASN A 125 16.34 -8.13 0.79
CA ASN A 125 17.81 -8.12 0.70
C ASN A 125 18.31 -9.18 -0.29
N GLY A 126 17.68 -10.35 -0.34
CA GLY A 126 17.96 -11.40 -1.30
C GLY A 126 17.75 -10.94 -2.74
N SER A 127 16.58 -10.35 -3.02
CA SER A 127 16.26 -9.85 -4.37
C SER A 127 17.13 -8.66 -4.78
N VAL A 128 17.42 -7.73 -3.86
CA VAL A 128 18.21 -6.52 -4.14
C VAL A 128 19.71 -6.81 -4.27
N HIS A 129 20.29 -7.63 -3.40
CA HIS A 129 21.74 -7.80 -3.32
C HIS A 129 22.28 -9.06 -3.99
N VAL A 130 21.47 -10.12 -4.09
CA VAL A 130 21.93 -11.42 -4.61
C VAL A 130 21.44 -11.65 -6.04
N GLY A 131 20.43 -10.91 -6.50
CA GLY A 131 19.85 -11.05 -7.85
C GLY A 131 19.20 -12.41 -8.09
N LEU A 132 19.13 -13.24 -7.06
CA LEU A 132 18.32 -14.44 -7.06
C LEU A 132 16.89 -13.99 -6.83
N PRO A 133 15.89 -14.54 -7.55
CA PRO A 133 14.53 -14.43 -7.10
C PRO A 133 14.54 -14.88 -5.64
N SER A 134 14.08 -14.02 -4.73
CA SER A 134 13.56 -14.54 -3.49
C SER A 134 12.49 -15.52 -3.93
N ASP A 135 12.83 -16.81 -3.91
CA ASP A 135 11.86 -17.89 -3.73
C ASP A 135 10.77 -17.27 -2.84
N SER A 136 9.57 -16.99 -3.35
CA SER A 136 8.46 -16.50 -2.52
C SER A 136 8.23 -17.46 -1.34
N THR A 137 8.58 -18.73 -1.57
CA THR A 137 8.88 -19.82 -0.64
C THR A 137 9.72 -19.44 0.59
N LYS A 138 10.67 -18.50 0.49
CA LYS A 138 11.57 -18.06 1.57
C LYS A 138 11.06 -16.89 2.39
N VAL A 139 9.95 -16.25 2.01
CA VAL A 139 9.16 -15.42 2.94
C VAL A 139 8.13 -16.28 3.66
N GLY A 140 8.04 -17.57 3.31
CA GLY A 140 6.97 -18.47 3.75
C GLY A 140 5.58 -18.01 3.28
N LEU A 141 5.48 -17.01 2.41
CA LEU A 141 4.23 -16.47 1.89
C LEU A 141 3.99 -17.04 0.49
N PHE A 142 3.16 -18.07 0.46
CA PHE A 142 2.56 -18.67 -0.70
C PHE A 142 1.24 -17.96 -1.03
N PRO A 143 0.69 -18.18 -2.24
CA PRO A 143 -0.68 -17.77 -2.51
C PRO A 143 -1.64 -18.17 -1.39
N SER A 144 -1.45 -19.34 -0.76
CA SER A 144 -2.24 -19.86 0.36
C SER A 144 -2.25 -18.99 1.61
N ASP A 145 -1.28 -18.10 1.76
CA ASP A 145 -1.14 -17.26 2.95
C ASP A 145 -1.77 -15.86 2.77
N LEU A 146 -2.18 -15.52 1.54
CA LEU A 146 -2.67 -14.17 1.21
C LEU A 146 -3.96 -14.16 0.39
N THR A 147 -4.05 -15.01 -0.63
CA THR A 147 -5.12 -14.93 -1.66
C THR A 147 -5.85 -16.25 -1.87
N ASP A 148 -5.24 -17.36 -1.46
CA ASP A 148 -5.70 -18.74 -1.54
C ASP A 148 -5.93 -19.33 -0.14
N THR A 149 -6.45 -18.51 0.76
CA THR A 149 -6.88 -18.92 2.08
C THR A 149 -8.28 -19.52 2.02
N ASP A 150 -8.56 -20.54 2.85
CA ASP A 150 -9.92 -21.08 3.00
C ASP A 150 -10.88 -19.95 3.45
N PRO A 151 -12.14 -19.91 3.00
CA PRO A 151 -13.10 -18.90 3.43
C PRO A 151 -13.25 -18.74 4.96
N ARG A 152 -12.90 -19.76 5.74
CA ARG A 152 -12.83 -19.69 7.22
C ARG A 152 -11.77 -18.73 7.74
N ALA A 153 -10.76 -18.37 6.95
CA ALA A 153 -9.71 -17.41 7.30
C ALA A 153 -10.08 -15.96 6.94
N TYR A 154 -11.23 -15.70 6.29
CA TYR A 154 -11.68 -14.33 5.99
C TYR A 154 -11.73 -13.39 7.21
N PRO A 155 -12.04 -13.83 8.44
CA PRO A 155 -11.94 -12.97 9.62
C PRO A 155 -10.54 -12.39 9.85
N GLU A 156 -9.47 -13.05 9.40
CA GLU A 156 -8.10 -12.54 9.51
C GLU A 156 -7.82 -11.45 8.46
N THR A 157 -8.37 -11.59 7.25
CA THR A 157 -8.33 -10.53 6.22
C THR A 157 -9.03 -9.25 6.71
N VAL A 158 -10.06 -9.38 7.54
CA VAL A 158 -10.74 -8.24 8.17
C VAL A 158 -9.79 -7.49 9.11
N ARG A 159 -8.86 -8.16 9.81
CA ARG A 159 -7.92 -7.49 10.72
C ARG A 159 -6.97 -6.55 9.99
N TRP A 160 -6.51 -6.91 8.78
CA TRP A 160 -5.70 -6.02 7.96
C TRP A 160 -6.48 -4.78 7.52
N ALA A 161 -7.75 -4.95 7.17
CA ALA A 161 -8.63 -3.83 6.85
C ALA A 161 -8.91 -2.95 8.08
N GLU A 162 -9.11 -3.56 9.25
CA GLU A 162 -9.28 -2.87 10.53
C GLU A 162 -8.04 -2.06 10.92
N ALA A 163 -6.85 -2.65 10.82
CA ALA A 163 -5.59 -1.94 11.07
C ALA A 163 -5.40 -0.75 10.10
N ALA A 164 -5.67 -0.95 8.81
CA ALA A 164 -5.64 0.13 7.82
C ALA A 164 -6.64 1.25 8.15
N TRP A 165 -7.83 0.90 8.65
CA TRP A 165 -8.84 1.86 9.08
C TRP A 165 -8.44 2.62 10.34
N LEU A 166 -7.88 1.95 11.34
CA LEU A 166 -7.35 2.56 12.58
C LEU A 166 -6.23 3.56 12.27
N GLU A 167 -5.38 3.25 11.29
CA GLU A 167 -4.32 4.12 10.78
C GLU A 167 -4.84 5.26 9.87
N GLY A 168 -6.15 5.38 9.68
CA GLY A 168 -6.77 6.46 8.93
C GLY A 168 -6.55 6.39 7.42
N LEU A 169 -6.22 5.23 6.88
CA LEU A 169 -6.22 5.01 5.43
C LEU A 169 -7.66 5.02 4.89
N SER A 170 -7.84 5.20 3.59
CA SER A 170 -9.16 5.29 2.96
C SER A 170 -9.71 3.96 2.45
N GLY A 171 -8.94 2.89 2.55
CA GLY A 171 -9.32 1.56 2.08
C GLY A 171 -8.13 0.63 1.89
N VAL A 172 -8.42 -0.54 1.33
CA VAL A 172 -7.46 -1.58 0.96
C VAL A 172 -7.70 -2.05 -0.46
N THR A 173 -6.65 -2.45 -1.15
CA THR A 173 -6.77 -3.18 -2.42
C THR A 173 -6.36 -4.63 -2.20
N TYR A 174 -7.13 -5.56 -2.78
CA TYR A 174 -6.82 -6.99 -2.70
C TYR A 174 -7.10 -7.66 -4.04
N MET A 175 -6.50 -8.83 -4.24
CA MET A 175 -6.70 -9.66 -5.42
C MET A 175 -7.26 -11.01 -4.98
N CYS A 176 -8.31 -11.46 -5.66
CA CYS A 176 -8.93 -12.75 -5.38
C CYS A 176 -8.20 -13.86 -6.13
N ARG A 177 -8.03 -15.05 -5.52
CA ARG A 177 -7.53 -16.26 -6.20
C ARG A 177 -8.23 -16.52 -7.55
N HIS A 178 -9.55 -16.43 -7.58
CA HIS A 178 -10.33 -16.76 -8.77
C HIS A 178 -10.19 -15.73 -9.90
N TYR A 179 -9.70 -14.53 -9.57
CA TYR A 179 -9.56 -13.40 -10.49
C TYR A 179 -8.28 -12.60 -10.15
N ASN A 180 -7.14 -13.26 -10.19
CA ASN A 180 -5.82 -12.67 -9.90
C ASN A 180 -5.26 -11.77 -11.03
N SER A 181 -6.07 -11.49 -12.06
CA SER A 181 -5.79 -10.49 -13.09
C SER A 181 -6.53 -9.16 -12.82
N SER A 182 -7.36 -9.11 -11.78
CA SER A 182 -8.20 -7.97 -11.44
C SER A 182 -8.04 -7.57 -9.98
N LYS A 183 -8.00 -6.26 -9.72
CA LYS A 183 -7.91 -5.70 -8.37
C LYS A 183 -9.31 -5.39 -7.85
N ALA A 184 -9.59 -5.81 -6.62
CA ALA A 184 -10.72 -5.33 -5.86
C ALA A 184 -10.27 -4.18 -4.95
N PHE A 185 -11.08 -3.12 -4.89
CA PHE A 185 -10.88 -2.00 -3.99
C PHE A 185 -11.98 -2.04 -2.94
N CYS A 186 -11.59 -2.15 -1.67
CA CYS A 186 -12.49 -2.04 -0.54
C CYS A 186 -12.22 -0.70 0.14
N LEU A 187 -13.19 0.19 0.15
CA LEU A 187 -13.01 1.56 0.62
C LEU A 187 -13.78 1.79 1.92
N PHE A 188 -13.18 2.53 2.84
CA PHE A 188 -13.79 2.86 4.12
C PHE A 188 -14.68 4.09 3.95
N GLY A 189 -16.00 3.88 3.99
CA GLY A 189 -16.98 4.90 3.63
C GLY A 189 -16.97 6.15 4.52
N ASP A 190 -16.52 6.02 5.77
CA ASP A 190 -16.33 7.14 6.70
C ASP A 190 -15.08 7.98 6.39
N ARG A 191 -14.16 7.45 5.56
CA ARG A 191 -12.88 8.09 5.20
C ARG A 191 -12.89 8.71 3.80
N LEU A 192 -14.01 8.63 3.09
CA LEU A 192 -14.17 9.19 1.76
C LEU A 192 -15.22 10.30 1.76
N SER A 193 -14.88 11.43 1.17
CA SER A 193 -15.84 12.48 0.89
C SER A 193 -16.85 12.00 -0.17
N ARG A 194 -18.08 12.52 -0.08
CA ARG A 194 -19.07 12.29 -1.13
C ARG A 194 -18.50 12.77 -2.46
N GLY A 195 -18.47 11.88 -3.46
CA GLY A 195 -17.91 12.18 -4.79
C GLY A 195 -16.42 11.90 -4.94
N ALA A 196 -15.75 11.32 -3.93
CA ALA A 196 -14.36 10.85 -4.03
C ALA A 196 -14.18 9.74 -5.09
N LEU A 197 -15.25 8.98 -5.36
CA LEU A 197 -15.33 8.06 -6.48
C LEU A 197 -16.29 8.60 -7.52
N GLN A 198 -15.81 8.68 -8.75
CA GLN A 198 -16.62 9.03 -9.91
C GLN A 198 -16.36 8.00 -11.00
N ALA A 199 -17.44 7.46 -11.54
CA ALA A 199 -17.33 6.62 -12.71
C ALA A 199 -16.82 7.48 -13.87
N LEU A 200 -15.77 7.02 -14.56
CA LEU A 200 -15.18 7.75 -15.69
C LEU A 200 -16.13 7.67 -16.89
N PRO A 201 -16.81 8.77 -17.28
CA PRO A 201 -17.79 8.73 -18.37
C PRO A 201 -17.09 8.41 -19.70
N GLY A 202 -17.70 7.55 -20.52
CA GLY A 202 -17.20 7.24 -21.86
C GLY A 202 -16.03 6.24 -21.94
N HIS A 203 -15.51 5.75 -20.81
CA HIS A 203 -14.52 4.67 -20.84
C HIS A 203 -15.18 3.34 -21.18
N ALA A 204 -14.60 2.57 -22.10
CA ALA A 204 -15.22 1.38 -22.68
C ALA A 204 -15.62 0.29 -21.66
N SER A 205 -14.92 0.21 -20.53
CA SER A 205 -15.21 -0.71 -19.43
C SER A 205 -16.04 -0.10 -18.29
N THR A 206 -16.33 1.21 -18.31
CA THR A 206 -17.21 1.80 -17.30
C THR A 206 -18.64 1.37 -17.58
N ARG A 207 -19.33 0.90 -16.54
CA ARG A 207 -20.79 0.72 -16.52
C ARG A 207 -21.31 1.55 -15.37
N VAL A 208 -22.14 2.56 -15.67
CA VAL A 208 -22.73 3.44 -14.65
C VAL A 208 -24.13 3.00 -14.25
N PHE A 209 -24.70 2.01 -14.94
CA PHE A 209 -26.07 1.51 -14.77
C PHE A 209 -27.13 2.62 -14.84
N ALA A 210 -26.75 3.78 -15.39
CA ALA A 210 -27.58 4.96 -15.57
C ALA A 210 -27.95 5.15 -17.06
N LEU A 211 -27.37 4.35 -17.96
CA LEU A 211 -27.61 4.39 -19.40
C LEU A 211 -28.43 3.16 -19.84
N PRO A 212 -29.33 3.28 -20.83
CA PRO A 212 -30.10 2.15 -21.35
C PRO A 212 -29.23 0.97 -21.82
N SER A 213 -28.08 1.25 -22.42
CA SER A 213 -27.11 0.24 -22.88
C SER A 213 -26.52 -0.60 -21.75
N ASP A 214 -26.39 -0.03 -20.55
CA ASP A 214 -25.88 -0.76 -19.38
C ASP A 214 -26.94 -1.75 -18.85
N ALA A 215 -28.22 -1.37 -18.92
CA ALA A 215 -29.33 -2.23 -18.54
C ALA A 215 -29.52 -3.40 -19.52
N GLU A 216 -29.40 -3.15 -20.83
CA GLU A 216 -29.44 -4.18 -21.86
C GLU A 216 -28.29 -5.18 -21.74
N TRP A 217 -27.08 -4.69 -21.45
CA TRP A 217 -25.93 -5.54 -21.14
C TRP A 217 -26.17 -6.40 -19.90
N LEU A 218 -26.68 -5.82 -18.81
CA LEU A 218 -26.96 -6.55 -17.57
C LEU A 218 -28.03 -7.62 -17.77
N ALA A 219 -29.10 -7.32 -18.50
CA ALA A 219 -30.14 -8.27 -18.84
C ALA A 219 -29.58 -9.42 -19.69
N SER A 220 -28.71 -9.12 -20.67
CA SER A 220 -28.04 -10.12 -21.49
C SER A 220 -27.12 -11.02 -20.68
N LEU A 221 -26.35 -10.44 -19.74
CA LEU A 221 -25.49 -11.19 -18.84
C LEU A 221 -26.30 -12.08 -17.88
N ALA A 222 -27.36 -11.54 -17.28
CA ALA A 222 -28.25 -12.28 -16.38
C ALA A 222 -28.90 -13.47 -17.10
N LEU A 223 -29.34 -13.28 -18.35
CA LEU A 223 -29.88 -14.33 -19.19
C LEU A 223 -28.84 -15.41 -19.49
N ALA A 224 -27.62 -15.02 -19.89
CA ALA A 224 -26.52 -15.96 -20.16
C ALA A 224 -26.12 -16.76 -18.91
N MET A 225 -26.15 -16.12 -17.74
CA MET A 225 -25.87 -16.76 -16.45
C MET A 225 -27.06 -17.52 -15.87
N ARG A 226 -28.20 -17.59 -16.59
CA ARG A 226 -29.45 -18.22 -16.13
C ARG A 226 -29.90 -17.73 -14.75
N VAL A 227 -29.69 -16.44 -14.47
CA VAL A 227 -30.18 -15.82 -13.26
C VAL A 227 -31.70 -15.82 -13.32
N VAL A 228 -32.32 -16.65 -12.48
CA VAL A 228 -33.77 -16.68 -12.29
C VAL A 228 -34.12 -15.82 -11.09
N ILE A 229 -35.03 -14.88 -11.27
CA ILE A 229 -35.63 -14.13 -10.16
C ILE A 229 -36.44 -15.16 -9.37
N ARG A 230 -36.06 -15.41 -8.11
CA ARG A 230 -36.94 -16.15 -7.20
C ARG A 230 -38.15 -15.26 -6.89
N PRO A 231 -39.38 -15.78 -7.01
CA PRO A 231 -40.58 -15.06 -6.62
C PRO A 231 -40.58 -14.71 -5.13
#